data_AF-A0AAE0A9S7-F1
#
_entry.id   AF-A0AAE0A9S7-F1
#
_cell.length_a   1.000
_cell.length_b   1.000
_cell.length_c   1.000
_cell.angle_alpha   90.00
_cell.angle_beta   90.00
_cell.angle_gamma   90.00
#
_symmetry.space_group_name_H-M   'P 1'
#
loop_
_entity.id
_entity.type
_entity.pdbx_description
1 polymer ?
#
loop_
_entity_poly.entity_id
_entity_poly.type
_entity_poly.pdbx_seq_one_letter_code
_entity_poly.pdbx_strand_id
1 'polypeptide(L)'
;MLQIAVPTRTDVSEYQKLTSQVHEIVWHINGRFGTLIAVSIHHLDRSLDVHALCALYAVTEVALVTSLRDGMNLVSYKFVACQASKKGLQALHSPLVLELSW
;
A
#
# COMPACT_ATOMS: atom_id res chain seq x y z
N MET A 1 -5.38 3.00 -6.94
CA MET A 1 -4.38 2.17 -6.24
C MET A 1 -4.04 2.84 -4.92
N LEU A 2 -3.89 2.09 -3.84
CA LEU A 2 -3.53 2.60 -2.51
C LEU A 2 -2.17 2.00 -2.11
N GLN A 3 -1.21 2.85 -1.79
CA GLN A 3 0.09 2.47 -1.27
C GLN A 3 0.24 2.97 0.15
N ILE A 4 0.54 2.07 1.08
CA ILE A 4 0.79 2.41 2.48
C ILE A 4 2.27 2.18 2.74
N ALA A 5 2.97 3.26 3.09
CA ALA A 5 4.37 3.24 3.47
C ALA A 5 4.46 3.63 4.95
N VAL A 6 4.92 2.70 5.79
CA VAL A 6 5.17 3.02 7.19
C VAL A 6 6.53 3.71 7.27
N PRO A 7 6.60 4.96 7.75
CA PRO A 7 7.89 5.65 7.88
C PRO A 7 8.76 4.88 8.87
N THR A 8 9.91 4.40 8.39
CA THR A 8 10.90 3.68 9.18
C THR A 8 12.25 4.35 9.00
N ARG A 9 13.05 4.41 10.07
CA ARG A 9 14.45 4.89 10.03
C ARG A 9 14.59 6.27 9.35
N THR A 10 13.72 7.22 9.71
CA THR A 10 13.69 8.57 9.14
C THR A 10 14.98 9.36 9.35
N ASP A 11 15.82 8.96 10.29
CA ASP A 11 17.10 9.62 10.59
C ASP A 11 18.25 9.20 9.66
N VAL A 12 18.04 8.19 8.81
CA VAL A 12 19.04 7.67 7.88
C VAL A 12 18.89 8.32 6.52
N SER A 13 19.97 8.95 6.03
CA SER A 13 19.97 9.73 4.79
C SER A 13 19.54 8.94 3.54
N GLU A 14 19.86 7.65 3.52
CA GLU A 14 19.54 6.71 2.45
C GLU A 14 18.04 6.45 2.37
N TYR A 15 17.36 6.29 3.52
CA TYR A 15 15.91 6.13 3.58
C TYR A 15 15.19 7.43 3.18
N GLN A 16 15.71 8.59 3.58
CA GLN A 16 15.16 9.88 3.14
C GLN A 16 15.21 10.04 1.62
N LYS A 17 16.37 9.73 1.00
CA LYS A 17 16.52 9.77 -0.46
C LYS A 17 15.54 8.83 -1.16
N LEU A 18 15.39 7.62 -0.63
CA LEU A 18 14.47 6.63 -1.17
C LEU A 18 13.01 7.09 -1.08
N THR A 19 12.59 7.62 0.06
CA THR A 19 11.25 8.20 0.23
C THR A 19 11.01 9.33 -0.77
N SER A 20 11.97 10.25 -0.95
CA SER A 20 11.87 11.32 -1.94
C SER A 20 11.74 10.79 -3.38
N GLN A 21 12.51 9.76 -3.75
CA GLN A 21 12.40 9.13 -5.07
C GLN A 21 11.02 8.48 -5.28
N VAL A 22 10.49 7.80 -4.26
CA VAL A 22 9.15 7.21 -4.32
C VAL A 22 8.10 8.30 -4.50
N HIS A 23 8.20 9.40 -3.74
CA HIS A 23 7.30 10.54 -3.89
C HIS A 23 7.36 11.12 -5.29
N GLU A 24 8.54 11.34 -5.86
CA GLU A 24 8.68 11.83 -7.23
C GLU A 24 7.99 10.92 -8.25
N ILE A 25 8.15 9.60 -8.13
CA ILE A 25 7.50 8.63 -9.02
C ILE A 25 5.98 8.68 -8.88
N VAL A 26 5.47 8.67 -7.63
CA VAL A 26 4.03 8.78 -7.35
C VAL A 26 3.48 10.06 -7.93
N TRP A 27 4.15 11.19 -7.71
CA TRP A 27 3.76 12.49 -8.25
C TRP A 27 3.79 12.52 -9.76
N HIS A 28 4.80 11.92 -10.40
CA HIS A 28 4.91 11.88 -11.85
C HIS A 28 3.77 11.04 -12.47
N ILE A 29 3.46 9.89 -11.89
CA ILE A 29 2.35 9.03 -12.34
C ILE A 29 1.01 9.74 -12.11
N ASN A 30 0.80 10.33 -10.94
CA ASN A 30 -0.42 11.07 -10.64
C ASN A 30 -0.58 12.32 -11.52
N GLY A 31 0.50 13.01 -11.87
CA GLY A 31 0.45 14.14 -12.81
C GLY A 31 0.11 13.71 -14.23
N ARG A 32 0.52 12.51 -14.64
CA ARG A 32 0.27 11.98 -15.98
C ARG A 32 -1.13 11.35 -16.14
N PHE A 33 -1.60 10.62 -15.12
CA PHE A 33 -2.83 9.83 -15.18
C PHE A 33 -3.94 10.36 -14.27
N GLY A 34 -3.63 11.29 -13.37
CA GLY A 34 -4.61 11.97 -12.54
C GLY A 34 -5.47 12.91 -13.38
N THR A 35 -6.71 13.07 -12.94
CA THR A 35 -7.64 14.07 -13.46
C THR A 35 -7.96 15.07 -12.35
N LEU A 36 -8.69 16.14 -12.67
CA LEU A 36 -9.05 17.17 -11.68
C LEU A 36 -9.83 16.60 -10.48
N ILE A 37 -10.54 15.49 -10.68
CA ILE A 37 -11.44 14.88 -9.68
C ILE A 37 -10.94 13.54 -9.13
N ALA A 38 -9.89 12.95 -9.72
CA ALA A 38 -9.44 11.61 -9.35
C ALA A 38 -7.92 11.46 -9.42
N VAL A 39 -7.37 10.81 -8.40
CA VAL A 39 -5.95 10.48 -8.29
C VAL A 39 -5.76 8.98 -8.57
N SER A 40 -4.75 8.63 -9.35
CA SER A 40 -4.50 7.23 -9.73
C SER A 40 -3.88 6.41 -8.59
N ILE A 41 -2.90 7.01 -7.89
CA ILE A 41 -2.16 6.41 -6.78
C ILE A 41 -2.35 7.26 -5.53
N HIS A 42 -3.01 6.69 -4.52
CA HIS A 42 -3.06 7.24 -3.17
C HIS A 42 -1.86 6.73 -2.39
N HIS A 43 -0.91 7.59 -2.05
CA HIS A 43 0.26 7.25 -1.27
C HIS A 43 0.11 7.78 0.17
N LEU A 44 0.25 6.91 1.16
CA LEU A 44 0.07 7.21 2.57
C LEU A 44 1.34 6.89 3.37
N ASP A 45 2.06 7.93 3.80
CA ASP A 45 3.22 7.84 4.69
C ASP A 45 2.81 7.77 6.17
N ARG A 46 1.98 6.79 6.54
CA ARG A 46 1.51 6.63 7.92
C ARG A 46 1.33 5.17 8.30
N SER A 47 1.56 4.89 9.57
CA SER A 47 1.09 3.65 10.18
C SER A 47 -0.44 3.68 10.33
N LEU A 48 -1.07 2.54 10.03
CA LEU A 48 -2.48 2.29 10.30
C LEU A 48 -2.59 1.21 11.39
N ASP A 49 -3.68 1.28 12.16
CA ASP A 49 -3.98 0.23 13.12
C ASP A 49 -4.30 -1.09 12.42
N VAL A 50 -4.08 -2.20 13.12
CA VAL A 50 -4.32 -3.56 12.62
C VAL A 50 -5.78 -3.72 12.20
N HIS A 51 -6.74 -3.17 12.94
CA HIS A 51 -8.15 -3.25 12.56
C HIS A 51 -8.45 -2.49 11.25
N ALA A 52 -7.84 -1.32 11.06
CA ALA A 52 -7.98 -0.54 9.84
C ALA A 52 -7.32 -1.24 8.64
N LEU A 53 -6.14 -1.85 8.83
CA LEU A 53 -5.47 -2.65 7.80
C LEU A 53 -6.30 -3.88 7.42
N CYS A 54 -6.84 -4.62 8.39
CA CYS A 54 -7.70 -5.76 8.12
C CYS A 54 -8.96 -5.35 7.34
N ALA A 55 -9.59 -4.23 7.70
CA ALA A 55 -10.74 -3.69 6.97
C ALA A 55 -10.35 -3.31 5.52
N LEU A 56 -9.19 -2.71 5.33
CA LEU A 56 -8.65 -2.39 4.00
C LEU A 56 -8.42 -3.67 3.19
N TYR A 57 -7.68 -4.65 3.71
CA TYR A 57 -7.46 -5.92 3.02
C TYR A 57 -8.76 -6.64 2.68
N ALA A 58 -9.76 -6.57 3.56
CA ALA A 58 -11.07 -7.14 3.29
C ALA A 58 -11.79 -6.43 2.13
N VAL A 59 -11.72 -5.11 1.97
CA VAL A 59 -12.35 -4.46 0.79
C VAL A 59 -11.52 -4.62 -0.48
N THR A 60 -10.21 -4.81 -0.35
CA THR A 60 -9.27 -4.95 -1.47
C THR A 60 -9.54 -6.24 -2.28
N GLU A 61 -9.41 -6.18 -3.60
CA GLU A 61 -9.47 -7.36 -4.48
C GLU A 61 -8.08 -7.97 -4.74
N VAL A 62 -7.08 -7.11 -4.92
CA VAL A 62 -5.70 -7.50 -5.23
C VAL A 62 -4.74 -6.77 -4.30
N ALA A 63 -3.86 -7.53 -3.65
CA ALA A 63 -2.70 -7.00 -2.94
C ALA A 63 -1.43 -7.29 -3.74
N LEU A 64 -0.55 -6.30 -3.85
CA LEU A 64 0.74 -6.44 -4.48
C LEU A 64 1.82 -6.28 -3.41
N VAL A 65 2.69 -7.28 -3.32
CA VAL A 65 3.77 -7.37 -2.32
C VAL A 65 5.04 -7.69 -3.08
N THR A 66 5.94 -6.71 -3.19
CA THR A 66 7.14 -6.81 -4.05
C THR A 66 8.40 -6.36 -3.31
N SER A 67 8.70 -6.98 -2.18
CA SER A 67 9.95 -6.73 -1.47
C SER A 67 11.14 -7.34 -2.21
N LEU A 68 12.22 -6.58 -2.36
CA LEU A 68 13.45 -7.01 -3.04
C LEU A 68 14.21 -8.09 -2.25
N ARG A 69 14.22 -7.97 -0.92
CA ARG A 69 14.79 -8.94 0.02
C ARG A 69 13.97 -8.89 1.31
N ASP A 70 13.12 -9.89 1.50
CA ASP A 70 12.35 -10.05 2.73
C ASP A 70 12.48 -11.51 3.18
N GLY A 71 12.82 -11.72 4.46
CA GLY A 71 12.95 -13.05 5.03
C GLY A 71 11.59 -13.72 5.26
N MET A 72 10.58 -12.94 5.65
CA MET A 72 9.23 -13.43 5.92
C MET A 72 8.24 -12.27 5.79
N ASN A 73 7.55 -12.22 4.66
CA ASN A 73 6.57 -11.16 4.44
C ASN A 73 5.25 -11.45 5.16
N LEU A 74 5.11 -10.98 6.40
CA LEU A 74 3.89 -11.15 7.20
C LEU A 74 2.67 -10.42 6.62
N VAL A 75 2.89 -9.41 5.78
CA VAL A 75 1.81 -8.68 5.09
C VAL A 75 1.02 -9.63 4.19
N SER A 76 1.71 -10.44 3.39
CA SER A 76 1.07 -11.43 2.52
C SER A 76 0.18 -12.40 3.29
N TYR A 77 0.65 -12.90 4.45
CA TYR A 77 -0.13 -13.75 5.34
C TYR A 77 -1.36 -13.05 5.91
N LYS A 78 -1.21 -11.80 6.37
CA LYS A 78 -2.33 -10.99 6.89
C LYS A 78 -3.39 -10.77 5.81
N PHE A 79 -2.97 -10.48 4.57
CA PHE A 79 -3.90 -10.31 3.46
C PHE A 79 -4.72 -11.58 3.21
N VAL A 80 -4.06 -12.75 3.11
CA VAL A 80 -4.74 -14.03 2.90
C VAL A 80 -5.68 -14.36 4.07
N ALA A 81 -5.25 -14.12 5.31
CA ALA A 81 -6.07 -14.35 6.50
C ALA A 81 -7.34 -13.48 6.50
N CYS A 82 -7.21 -12.19 6.14
CA CYS A 82 -8.35 -11.28 6.05
C CYS A 82 -9.29 -11.64 4.89
N GLN A 83 -8.74 -12.11 3.76
CA GLN A 83 -9.56 -12.57 2.63
C GLN A 83 -10.34 -13.85 2.90
N ALA A 84 -9.79 -14.78 3.69
CA ALA A 84 -10.52 -15.98 4.10
C ALA A 84 -11.80 -15.64 4.88
N SER A 85 -11.77 -14.52 5.63
CA SER A 85 -12.93 -14.00 6.38
C SER A 85 -13.98 -13.31 5.50
N LYS A 86 -13.67 -13.01 4.22
CA LYS A 86 -14.56 -12.35 3.24
C LYS A 86 -15.47 -13.30 2.46
N LYS A 87 -15.62 -14.58 2.84
CA LYS A 87 -16.57 -15.54 2.21
C LYS A 87 -18.05 -15.11 2.40
N GLY A 88 -18.47 -14.02 1.76
CA GLY A 88 -19.82 -13.46 1.85
C GLY A 88 -20.00 -12.08 1.21
N LEU A 89 -18.94 -11.28 1.01
CA LEU A 89 -19.06 -9.95 0.38
C LEU A 89 -18.48 -9.96 -1.04
N GLN A 90 -19.37 -9.92 -2.04
CA GLN A 90 -19.02 -9.55 -3.41
C GLN A 90 -18.59 -8.07 -3.41
N ALA A 91 -17.28 -7.82 -3.54
CA ALA A 91 -16.78 -6.45 -3.60
C ALA A 91 -17.01 -5.89 -5.01
N LEU A 92 -17.70 -4.76 -5.08
CA LEU A 92 -17.90 -3.95 -6.27
C LEU A 92 -16.84 -2.84 -6.23
N HIS A 93 -15.88 -2.89 -7.17
CA HIS A 93 -14.84 -1.88 -7.41
C HIS A 93 -14.05 -1.43 -6.17
N SER A 94 -12.84 -1.94 -5.95
CA SER A 94 -12.01 -1.51 -4.81
C SER A 94 -10.51 -1.51 -5.11
N PRO A 95 -9.75 -0.53 -4.56
CA PRO A 95 -8.40 -0.22 -5.00
C PRO A 95 -7.39 -1.32 -4.64
N LEU A 96 -6.40 -1.50 -5.51
CA LEU A 96 -5.23 -2.37 -5.30
C LEU A 96 -4.37 -1.84 -4.14
N VAL A 97 -4.07 -2.67 -3.13
CA VAL A 97 -3.23 -2.28 -1.98
C VAL A 97 -1.80 -2.77 -2.18
N LEU A 98 -0.86 -1.82 -2.14
CA LEU A 98 0.58 -2.06 -2.16
C LEU A 98 1.14 -1.74 -0.79
N GLU A 99 1.80 -2.72 -0.18
CA GLU A 99 2.61 -2.49 1.01
C GLU A 99 4.06 -2.80 0.65
N LEU A 100 4.91 -1.78 0.72
CA LEU A 100 6.35 -1.96 0.59
C LEU A 100 6.94 -2.07 1.99
N SER A 101 7.38 -3.27 2.33
CA SER A 101 8.30 -3.47 3.46
C SER A 101 9.72 -3.25 2.95
N TRP A 102 10.38 -2.21 3.47
CA TRP A 102 11.79 -1.86 3.20
C TRP A 102 12.73 -2.51 4.20
#